data_AF-A0A6L3F8K6-F1
#
_entry.id   AF-A0A6L3F8K6-F1
#
_cell.length_a   1.000
_cell.length_b   1.000
_cell.length_c   1.000
_cell.angle_alpha   90.00
_cell.angle_beta   90.00
_cell.angle_gamma   90.00
#
_symmetry.space_group_name_H-M   'P 1'
#
loop_
_entity.id
_entity.type
_entity.pdbx_description
1 polymer ?
#
loop_
_entity_poly.entity_id
_entity_poly.type
_entity_poly.pdbx_seq_one_letter_code
_entity_poly.pdbx_strand_id
1 'polypeptide(L)'
;MKKSRLSIVIAVIGSCLFFLTNLVAITVQAKEGQQSSLSQADNRIQPVNDAGMGSLPVIPETTKVLSKETTQHLTSISTDGNVYTFSETTVELESISVGDVIVSEKATLAPYGFLRKVTSITLNNEQIILETVQATLEEAIESAHISIHQSLTPNNIQQTSQLAGISLSQSQGELFSYMLTDVVLYDADGNAETSSDQIRANGFIELEIEYEFDLDIDSYTLESLTFLVGITETAELVIQSENVTLPNVNVEIPIGQHTFAPIPVGIPGIVVIPQLIISVGVDGSIQANISAGVTQQLTVQGGLTYDDLGWHSISNFSNSFSTIPPQITSKKFEVQGNIETTLTLLINGVAGPLFNVKPYLLFSLPDT
;
A
#
# COMPACT_ATOMS: atom_id res chain seq x y z
N MET A 1 13.82 17.39 6.31
CA MET A 1 12.99 16.89 7.44
C MET A 1 11.72 17.72 7.56
N LYS A 2 10.70 17.36 6.78
CA LYS A 2 9.30 17.74 6.99
C LYS A 2 8.51 16.58 6.38
N LYS A 3 7.95 15.69 7.20
CA LYS A 3 7.02 14.67 6.69
C LYS A 3 5.84 15.43 6.08
N SER A 4 5.65 15.40 4.76
CA SER A 4 4.37 15.82 4.17
C SER A 4 3.39 14.65 4.34
N ARG A 5 2.87 14.49 5.56
CA ARG A 5 1.65 13.71 5.77
C ARG A 5 0.49 14.62 5.43
N LEU A 6 -0.20 14.34 4.34
CA LEU A 6 -1.50 14.95 4.08
C LEU A 6 -2.57 13.90 4.42
N SER A 7 -3.14 14.01 5.62
CA SER A 7 -4.30 13.22 6.02
C SER A 7 -5.54 14.06 5.78
N ILE A 8 -6.44 13.59 4.93
CA ILE A 8 -7.73 14.24 4.69
C ILE A 8 -8.80 13.42 5.42
N VAL A 9 -9.47 14.05 6.38
CA VAL A 9 -10.60 13.47 7.13
C VAL A 9 -11.87 14.12 6.57
N ILE A 10 -12.76 13.33 5.96
CA ILE A 10 -14.03 13.81 5.41
C ILE A 10 -15.18 13.26 6.25
N ALA A 11 -16.04 14.16 6.75
CA ALA A 11 -17.19 13.83 7.59
C ALA A 11 -18.51 13.93 6.83
N VAL A 12 -19.38 12.92 6.96
CA VAL A 12 -20.76 12.95 6.45
C VAL A 12 -21.71 12.55 7.57
N ILE A 13 -22.45 13.52 8.10
CA ILE A 13 -23.38 13.33 9.23
C ILE A 13 -24.78 13.00 8.70
N GLY A 14 -25.29 11.80 9.00
CA GLY A 14 -26.68 11.39 8.73
C GLY A 14 -27.39 11.03 10.03
N SER A 15 -28.50 11.70 10.36
CA SER A 15 -29.21 11.55 11.64
C SER A 15 -30.47 10.68 11.51
N CYS A 16 -30.63 9.67 12.36
CA CYS A 16 -31.92 9.05 12.71
C CYS A 16 -31.91 8.55 14.16
N LEU A 17 -33.00 7.99 14.68
CA LEU A 17 -33.29 7.78 16.12
C LEU A 17 -32.34 6.84 16.92
N PHE A 18 -31.22 6.43 16.33
CA PHE A 18 -29.99 5.94 16.96
C PHE A 18 -28.85 6.84 16.45
N PHE A 19 -28.04 7.44 17.32
CA PHE A 19 -26.95 8.32 16.87
C PHE A 19 -25.90 7.50 16.10
N LEU A 20 -26.06 7.43 14.78
CA LEU A 20 -25.12 6.86 13.82
C LEU A 20 -24.31 8.01 13.23
N THR A 21 -22.99 7.95 13.35
CA THR A 21 -22.07 8.87 12.68
C THR A 21 -21.15 8.08 11.77
N ASN A 22 -21.07 8.49 10.50
CA ASN A 22 -20.19 7.90 9.50
C ASN A 22 -19.07 8.91 9.20
N LEU A 23 -17.82 8.47 9.23
CA LEU A 23 -16.66 9.25 8.79
C LEU A 23 -15.75 8.30 8.00
N VAL A 24 -15.05 8.85 7.03
CA VAL A 24 -14.01 8.10 6.31
C VAL A 24 -12.72 8.91 6.38
N ALA A 25 -11.67 8.24 6.87
CA ALA A 25 -10.31 8.76 6.76
C ALA A 25 -9.72 8.26 5.45
N ILE A 26 -9.27 9.19 4.60
CA ILE A 26 -8.47 8.87 3.41
C ILE A 26 -7.08 9.41 3.69
N THR A 27 -6.11 8.51 3.77
CA THR A 27 -4.71 8.87 3.93
C THR A 27 -3.95 8.51 2.67
N VAL A 28 -3.29 9.51 2.10
CA VAL A 28 -2.38 9.31 0.98
C VAL A 28 -1.00 9.75 1.43
N GLN A 29 -0.01 8.87 1.30
CA GLN A 29 1.37 9.13 1.73
C GLN A 29 2.36 8.68 0.67
N ALA A 30 3.39 9.50 0.43
CA ALA A 30 4.61 9.05 -0.22
C ALA A 30 5.59 8.53 0.86
N LYS A 31 6.15 7.34 0.68
CA LYS A 31 7.21 6.81 1.54
C LYS A 31 8.56 7.38 1.07
N GLU A 32 9.01 8.47 1.70
CA GLU A 32 10.22 9.22 1.28
C GLU A 32 11.55 8.45 1.53
N GLY A 33 12.42 8.44 0.50
CA GLY A 33 13.88 8.51 0.64
C GLY A 33 14.32 9.99 0.66
N GLN A 34 15.43 10.33 1.32
CA GLN A 34 15.80 11.73 1.62
C GLN A 34 15.89 12.64 0.38
N GLN A 35 15.17 13.78 0.36
CA GLN A 35 15.31 14.82 -0.65
C GLN A 35 15.81 16.17 -0.06
N SER A 36 16.72 16.81 -0.79
CA SER A 36 17.33 18.13 -0.53
C SER A 36 16.56 19.27 -1.18
N SER A 37 16.55 20.44 -0.54
CA SER A 37 15.77 21.64 -0.86
C SER A 37 16.31 22.48 -2.03
N LEU A 38 15.47 23.01 -2.92
CA LEU A 38 15.74 24.23 -3.72
C LEU A 38 14.48 25.07 -4.06
N SER A 39 14.76 26.28 -4.55
CA SER A 39 14.03 27.56 -4.45
C SER A 39 13.14 27.97 -5.63
N GLN A 40 12.30 29.00 -5.40
CA GLN A 40 11.26 29.59 -6.27
C GLN A 40 11.69 30.22 -7.61
N ALA A 41 10.68 30.30 -8.51
CA ALA A 41 10.46 31.13 -9.72
C ALA A 41 10.93 30.51 -11.06
N ASP A 42 10.21 30.59 -12.19
CA ASP A 42 9.40 31.68 -12.78
C ASP A 42 8.30 31.11 -13.72
N ASN A 43 7.18 31.81 -13.85
CA ASN A 43 5.92 31.34 -14.42
C ASN A 43 5.74 31.84 -15.87
N ARG A 44 5.95 30.97 -16.87
CA ARG A 44 5.61 31.23 -18.28
C ARG A 44 5.13 29.96 -19.00
N ILE A 45 3.82 29.76 -18.98
CA ILE A 45 3.13 28.71 -19.75
C ILE A 45 3.15 29.06 -21.24
N GLN A 46 3.59 28.12 -22.07
CA GLN A 46 3.31 28.04 -23.51
C GLN A 46 2.51 26.74 -23.76
N PRO A 47 1.58 26.72 -24.73
CA PRO A 47 0.68 25.58 -24.92
C PRO A 47 1.41 24.39 -25.56
N VAL A 48 1.34 23.22 -24.90
CA VAL A 48 1.82 21.95 -25.42
C VAL A 48 0.82 21.39 -26.42
N ASN A 49 1.21 21.37 -27.70
CA ASN A 49 0.63 20.52 -28.73
C ASN A 49 1.74 19.62 -29.27
N ASP A 50 1.81 18.37 -28.84
CA ASP A 50 2.07 17.25 -29.76
C ASP A 50 1.68 15.92 -29.10
N ALA A 51 0.81 15.17 -29.77
CA ALA A 51 0.46 13.81 -29.38
C ALA A 51 1.53 12.88 -29.98
N GLY A 52 2.67 12.75 -29.29
CA GLY A 52 3.79 11.93 -29.71
C GLY A 52 3.73 10.51 -29.12
N MET A 53 4.09 9.50 -29.92
CA MET A 53 4.53 8.20 -29.39
C MET A 53 5.56 8.46 -28.28
N GLY A 54 5.32 7.95 -27.06
CA GLY A 54 6.21 8.17 -25.93
C GLY A 54 7.66 7.87 -26.28
N SER A 55 8.57 8.80 -25.98
CA SER A 55 10.00 8.62 -26.15
C SER A 55 10.48 7.41 -25.32
N LEU A 56 11.40 6.63 -25.89
CA LEU A 56 12.05 5.56 -25.13
C LEU A 56 12.78 6.15 -23.91
N PRO A 57 12.85 5.42 -22.79
CA PRO A 57 13.57 5.88 -21.61
C PRO A 57 15.06 6.07 -21.94
N VAL A 58 15.63 7.17 -21.45
CA VAL A 58 17.05 7.50 -21.54
C VAL A 58 17.69 7.14 -20.21
N ILE A 59 18.55 6.11 -20.23
CA ILE A 59 19.30 5.64 -19.06
C ILE A 59 20.74 6.15 -19.18
N PRO A 60 21.23 6.93 -18.20
CA PRO A 60 22.55 7.53 -18.26
C PRO A 60 23.65 6.49 -18.08
N GLU A 61 24.88 6.80 -18.53
CA GLU A 61 26.04 5.92 -18.34
C GLU A 61 26.40 5.72 -16.86
N THR A 62 25.96 6.62 -15.97
CA THR A 62 26.10 6.50 -14.51
C THR A 62 25.16 5.46 -13.90
N THR A 63 24.20 4.94 -14.66
CA THR A 63 23.34 3.82 -14.26
C THR A 63 23.86 2.52 -14.86
N LYS A 64 24.38 1.63 -14.02
CA LYS A 64 24.91 0.32 -14.39
C LYS A 64 23.83 -0.74 -14.22
N VAL A 65 23.33 -1.25 -15.34
CA VAL A 65 22.40 -2.39 -15.36
C VAL A 65 23.22 -3.67 -15.20
N LEU A 66 23.07 -4.35 -14.08
CA LEU A 66 23.75 -5.61 -13.78
C LEU A 66 22.96 -6.78 -14.35
N SER A 67 23.59 -7.53 -15.25
CA SER A 67 22.97 -8.67 -15.92
C SER A 67 22.80 -9.88 -15.00
N LYS A 68 22.09 -10.89 -15.49
CA LYS A 68 21.98 -12.18 -14.80
C LYS A 68 23.34 -12.86 -14.62
N GLU A 69 24.26 -12.68 -15.57
CA GLU A 69 25.62 -13.22 -15.51
C GLU A 69 26.43 -12.58 -14.38
N THR A 70 26.21 -11.30 -14.08
CA THR A 70 26.83 -10.66 -12.92
C THR A 70 26.11 -11.01 -11.61
N THR A 71 24.78 -10.91 -11.59
CA THR A 71 24.00 -11.12 -10.36
C THR A 71 23.96 -12.56 -9.87
N GLN A 72 24.32 -13.55 -10.69
CA GLN A 72 24.52 -14.92 -10.20
C GLN A 72 25.70 -15.05 -9.22
N HIS A 73 26.65 -14.11 -9.26
CA HIS A 73 27.77 -14.05 -8.32
C HIS A 73 27.45 -13.25 -7.06
N LEU A 74 26.24 -12.67 -6.93
CA LEU A 74 25.80 -12.00 -5.71
C LEU A 74 25.59 -13.04 -4.60
N THR A 75 26.45 -12.98 -3.58
CA THR A 75 26.49 -13.97 -2.49
C THR A 75 25.85 -13.51 -1.20
N SER A 76 25.79 -12.21 -0.95
CA SER A 76 25.07 -11.66 0.19
C SER A 76 24.58 -10.25 -0.05
N ILE A 77 23.43 -9.94 0.54
CA ILE A 77 22.98 -8.57 0.81
C ILE A 77 22.87 -8.46 2.32
N SER A 78 23.42 -7.40 2.92
CA SER A 78 23.30 -7.17 4.37
C SER A 78 21.84 -6.98 4.78
N THR A 79 21.53 -7.23 6.05
CA THR A 79 20.15 -7.15 6.58
C THR A 79 19.52 -5.77 6.41
N ASP A 80 20.32 -4.70 6.44
CA ASP A 80 19.88 -3.32 6.21
C ASP A 80 19.79 -2.95 4.71
N GLY A 81 20.14 -3.87 3.81
CA GLY A 81 20.07 -3.67 2.36
C GLY A 81 21.17 -2.75 1.80
N ASN A 82 22.20 -2.42 2.57
CA ASN A 82 23.20 -1.42 2.16
C ASN A 82 24.48 -2.04 1.58
N VAL A 83 24.84 -3.27 1.93
CA VAL A 83 26.09 -3.92 1.50
C VAL A 83 25.79 -5.09 0.58
N TYR A 84 26.36 -5.06 -0.62
CA TYR A 84 26.23 -6.10 -1.64
C TYR A 84 27.59 -6.75 -1.88
N THR A 85 27.65 -8.08 -1.78
CA THR A 85 28.91 -8.82 -1.89
C THR A 85 28.84 -9.81 -3.03
N PHE A 86 29.74 -9.68 -4.00
CA PHE A 86 29.86 -10.58 -5.15
C PHE A 86 31.11 -11.45 -5.02
N SER A 87 30.99 -12.74 -5.30
CA SER A 87 32.12 -13.69 -5.18
C SER A 87 33.19 -13.53 -6.25
N GLU A 88 32.82 -12.95 -7.40
CA GLU A 88 33.68 -12.77 -8.55
C GLU A 88 33.47 -11.37 -9.12
N THR A 89 34.52 -10.84 -9.75
CA THR A 89 34.48 -9.57 -10.47
C THR A 89 34.15 -9.82 -11.94
N THR A 90 33.17 -9.08 -12.47
CA THR A 90 32.77 -9.10 -13.89
C THR A 90 33.08 -7.75 -14.54
N VAL A 91 33.06 -7.69 -15.87
CA VAL A 91 33.28 -6.42 -16.61
C VAL A 91 32.28 -5.33 -16.20
N GLU A 92 31.03 -5.72 -15.90
CA GLU A 92 30.02 -4.78 -15.38
C GLU A 92 30.45 -4.23 -14.01
N LEU A 93 30.93 -5.09 -13.10
CA LEU A 93 31.39 -4.70 -11.76
C LEU A 93 32.67 -3.85 -11.81
N GLU A 94 33.59 -4.12 -12.73
CA GLU A 94 34.80 -3.30 -12.94
C GLU A 94 34.50 -1.89 -13.45
N SER A 95 33.36 -1.72 -14.13
CA SER A 95 32.93 -0.43 -14.67
C SER A 95 32.25 0.49 -13.65
N ILE A 96 31.93 -0.03 -12.45
CA ILE A 96 31.25 0.72 -11.40
C ILE A 96 32.21 1.70 -10.73
N SER A 97 31.76 2.95 -10.61
CA SER A 97 32.41 4.01 -9.84
C SER A 97 31.57 4.40 -8.62
N VAL A 98 32.22 4.97 -7.61
CA VAL A 98 31.50 5.61 -6.49
C VAL A 98 30.65 6.75 -7.04
N GLY A 99 29.37 6.78 -6.69
CA GLY A 99 28.37 7.70 -7.22
C GLY A 99 27.46 7.08 -8.28
N ASP A 100 27.86 5.96 -8.91
CA ASP A 100 27.02 5.26 -9.88
C ASP A 100 25.78 4.66 -9.21
N VAL A 101 24.70 4.57 -9.98
CA VAL A 101 23.52 3.81 -9.62
C VAL A 101 23.65 2.41 -10.22
N ILE A 102 23.51 1.38 -9.40
CA ILE A 102 23.39 -0.01 -9.85
C ILE A 102 21.92 -0.42 -9.84
N VAL A 103 21.49 -1.07 -10.92
CA VAL A 103 20.16 -1.62 -11.07
C VAL A 103 20.25 -3.08 -11.50
N SER A 104 19.37 -3.93 -10.98
CA SER A 104 19.27 -5.30 -11.46
C SER A 104 17.83 -5.72 -11.67
N GLU A 105 17.63 -6.67 -12.56
CA GLU A 105 16.42 -7.49 -12.58
C GLU A 105 16.37 -8.46 -11.38
N LYS A 106 15.32 -9.27 -11.34
CA LYS A 106 15.15 -10.36 -10.37
C LYS A 106 16.40 -11.24 -10.28
N ALA A 107 16.93 -11.37 -9.07
CA ALA A 107 18.00 -12.28 -8.71
C ALA A 107 17.62 -13.13 -7.49
N THR A 108 18.41 -14.16 -7.19
CA THR A 108 18.14 -15.09 -6.07
C THR A 108 18.05 -14.37 -4.72
N LEU A 109 18.96 -13.44 -4.45
CA LEU A 109 18.99 -12.66 -3.21
C LEU A 109 18.21 -11.34 -3.29
N ALA A 110 17.75 -10.98 -4.48
CA ALA A 110 16.96 -9.78 -4.75
C ALA A 110 15.74 -10.15 -5.62
N PRO A 111 14.68 -10.72 -5.04
CA PRO A 111 13.57 -11.31 -5.79
C PRO A 111 12.80 -10.30 -6.67
N TYR A 112 12.97 -9.01 -6.40
CA TYR A 112 12.40 -7.88 -7.13
C TYR A 112 13.46 -7.01 -7.82
N GLY A 113 14.70 -7.50 -7.88
CA GLY A 113 15.85 -6.68 -8.26
C GLY A 113 16.22 -5.67 -7.18
N PHE A 114 17.05 -4.70 -7.53
CA PHE A 114 17.43 -3.60 -6.65
C PHE A 114 17.75 -2.35 -7.46
N LEU A 115 17.68 -1.19 -6.79
CA LEU A 115 18.07 0.10 -7.33
C LEU A 115 18.82 0.87 -6.24
N ARG A 116 20.14 1.00 -6.38
CA ARG A 116 21.03 1.44 -5.29
C ARG A 116 22.12 2.37 -5.82
N LYS A 117 22.48 3.39 -5.05
CA LYS A 117 23.62 4.26 -5.35
C LYS A 117 24.86 3.80 -4.61
N VAL A 118 25.96 3.62 -5.32
CA VAL A 118 27.23 3.15 -4.76
C VAL A 118 27.93 4.28 -4.02
N THR A 119 28.34 3.99 -2.79
CA THR A 119 29.03 4.94 -1.89
C THR A 119 30.44 4.51 -1.56
N SER A 120 30.74 3.21 -1.65
CA SER A 120 32.08 2.65 -1.46
C SER A 120 32.23 1.36 -2.26
N ILE A 121 33.45 1.08 -2.71
CA ILE A 121 33.83 -0.14 -3.42
C ILE A 121 35.07 -0.69 -2.73
N THR A 122 34.99 -1.93 -2.25
CA THR A 122 36.12 -2.64 -1.65
C THR A 122 36.38 -3.93 -2.40
N LEU A 123 37.60 -4.11 -2.88
CA LEU A 123 38.07 -5.35 -3.48
C LEU A 123 38.87 -6.15 -2.45
N ASN A 124 38.37 -7.33 -2.10
CA ASN A 124 39.03 -8.27 -1.18
C ASN A 124 39.34 -9.57 -1.94
N ASN A 125 40.54 -9.68 -2.49
CA ASN A 125 40.93 -10.73 -3.43
C ASN A 125 40.05 -10.68 -4.71
N GLU A 126 39.33 -11.75 -5.03
CA GLU A 126 38.40 -11.82 -6.18
C GLU A 126 36.98 -11.34 -5.83
N GLN A 127 36.72 -11.09 -4.53
CA GLN A 127 35.43 -10.66 -4.02
C GLN A 127 35.31 -9.14 -4.06
N ILE A 128 34.20 -8.63 -4.60
CA ILE A 128 33.87 -7.20 -4.59
C ILE A 128 32.71 -6.93 -3.63
N ILE A 129 32.90 -5.92 -2.79
CA ILE A 129 31.92 -5.46 -1.79
C ILE A 129 31.54 -4.02 -2.14
N LEU A 130 30.26 -3.79 -2.38
CA LEU A 130 29.69 -2.48 -2.64
C LEU A 130 28.92 -2.03 -1.41
N GLU A 131 29.26 -0.86 -0.87
CA GLU A 131 28.39 -0.17 0.10
C GLU A 131 27.52 0.83 -0.66
N THR A 132 26.25 0.88 -0.30
CA THR A 132 25.24 1.60 -1.07
C THR A 132 24.24 2.33 -0.18
N VAL A 133 23.59 3.32 -0.76
CA VAL A 133 22.36 3.94 -0.23
C VAL A 133 21.21 3.74 -1.21
N GLN A 134 19.98 4.01 -0.76
CA GLN A 134 18.83 3.97 -1.66
C GLN A 134 18.98 5.03 -2.75
N ALA A 135 18.89 4.62 -4.01
CA ALA A 135 18.83 5.54 -5.15
C ALA A 135 17.38 5.95 -5.44
N THR A 136 17.18 7.14 -6.00
CA THR A 136 15.89 7.58 -6.54
C THR A 136 15.76 7.20 -8.03
N LEU A 137 14.56 7.36 -8.61
CA LEU A 137 14.38 7.15 -10.05
C LEU A 137 15.08 8.23 -10.86
N GLU A 138 15.06 9.47 -10.38
CA GLU A 138 15.70 10.64 -10.98
C GLU A 138 17.23 10.53 -11.00
N GLU A 139 17.83 9.80 -10.06
CA GLU A 139 19.27 9.47 -10.10
C GLU A 139 19.60 8.39 -11.14
N ALA A 140 18.63 7.53 -11.44
CA ALA A 140 18.81 6.33 -12.26
C ALA A 140 18.43 6.54 -13.74
N ILE A 141 17.60 7.54 -14.02
CA ILE A 141 16.91 7.74 -15.30
C ILE A 141 17.03 9.23 -15.66
N GLU A 142 17.52 9.52 -16.86
CA GLU A 142 17.61 10.89 -17.36
C GLU A 142 16.25 11.38 -17.83
N SER A 143 15.58 10.60 -18.68
CA SER A 143 14.21 10.91 -19.12
C SER A 143 13.41 9.62 -19.28
N ALA A 144 12.17 9.57 -18.80
CA ALA A 144 11.24 8.48 -19.03
C ALA A 144 9.80 8.89 -18.73
N HIS A 145 8.86 8.32 -19.48
CA HIS A 145 7.44 8.35 -19.17
C HIS A 145 6.96 6.94 -18.81
N ILE A 146 6.45 6.77 -17.60
CA ILE A 146 5.89 5.51 -17.08
C ILE A 146 4.39 5.74 -16.87
N SER A 147 3.56 4.93 -17.52
CA SER A 147 2.11 4.97 -17.34
C SER A 147 1.56 3.57 -17.12
N ILE A 148 0.93 3.37 -15.97
CA ILE A 148 0.30 2.11 -15.54
C ILE A 148 -1.15 2.43 -15.19
N HIS A 149 -2.08 1.75 -15.84
CA HIS A 149 -3.49 1.77 -15.48
C HIS A 149 -4.00 0.34 -15.45
N GLN A 150 -4.32 -0.17 -14.25
CA GLN A 150 -4.69 -1.57 -14.05
C GLN A 150 -5.75 -1.73 -12.95
N SER A 151 -6.56 -2.77 -13.12
CA SER A 151 -7.37 -3.33 -12.03
C SER A 151 -6.55 -4.41 -11.32
N LEU A 152 -6.57 -4.39 -9.99
CA LEU A 152 -6.06 -5.52 -9.21
C LEU A 152 -7.07 -6.65 -9.27
N THR A 153 -6.57 -7.87 -9.48
CA THR A 153 -7.43 -9.06 -9.49
C THR A 153 -6.82 -10.19 -8.65
N PRO A 154 -7.64 -11.07 -8.06
CA PRO A 154 -7.13 -12.24 -7.31
C PRO A 154 -6.19 -13.13 -8.14
N ASN A 155 -6.34 -13.15 -9.47
CA ASN A 155 -5.52 -13.94 -10.39
C ASN A 155 -4.07 -13.43 -10.52
N ASN A 156 -3.81 -12.18 -10.14
CA ASN A 156 -2.48 -11.57 -10.21
C ASN A 156 -1.70 -11.64 -8.89
N ILE A 157 -2.28 -12.28 -7.86
CA ILE A 157 -1.63 -12.50 -6.58
C ILE A 157 -0.49 -13.52 -6.74
N GLN A 158 0.73 -13.14 -6.33
CA GLN A 158 1.87 -14.06 -6.25
C GLN A 158 2.06 -14.65 -4.86
N GLN A 159 1.79 -13.87 -3.82
CA GLN A 159 1.89 -14.30 -2.43
C GLN A 159 0.67 -13.80 -1.67
N THR A 160 0.13 -14.67 -0.82
CA THR A 160 -1.04 -14.38 0.00
C THR A 160 -0.81 -14.86 1.42
N SER A 161 -1.21 -14.06 2.39
CA SER A 161 -1.39 -14.45 3.78
C SER A 161 -2.79 -14.06 4.20
N GLN A 162 -3.49 -14.97 4.87
CA GLN A 162 -4.87 -14.79 5.29
C GLN A 162 -4.99 -15.21 6.74
N LEU A 163 -5.81 -14.49 7.49
CA LEU A 163 -6.15 -14.87 8.85
C LEU A 163 -7.00 -16.16 8.83
N ALA A 164 -6.92 -16.94 9.90
CA ALA A 164 -7.79 -18.11 10.07
C ALA A 164 -9.28 -17.70 10.01
N GLY A 165 -10.09 -18.51 9.33
CA GLY A 165 -11.52 -18.21 9.10
C GLY A 165 -11.80 -17.33 7.87
N ILE A 166 -10.76 -16.83 7.18
CA ILE A 166 -10.88 -16.09 5.93
C ILE A 166 -10.73 -17.02 4.74
N SER A 167 -11.62 -16.90 3.77
CA SER A 167 -11.43 -17.48 2.43
C SER A 167 -11.63 -16.42 1.35
N LEU A 168 -10.73 -16.37 0.38
CA LEU A 168 -10.85 -15.51 -0.81
C LEU A 168 -11.31 -16.37 -1.99
N SER A 169 -12.45 -16.03 -2.58
CA SER A 169 -12.87 -16.64 -3.84
C SER A 169 -12.08 -16.06 -5.01
N GLN A 170 -11.49 -16.93 -5.82
CA GLN A 170 -10.75 -16.56 -7.04
C GLN A 170 -11.56 -16.84 -8.32
N SER A 171 -12.82 -17.30 -8.19
CA SER A 171 -13.57 -17.88 -9.32
C SER A 171 -14.22 -16.87 -10.27
N GLN A 172 -14.26 -15.58 -9.93
CA GLN A 172 -14.96 -14.53 -10.69
C GLN A 172 -14.01 -13.43 -11.20
N GLY A 173 -12.77 -13.80 -11.57
CA GLY A 173 -11.90 -13.05 -12.49
C GLY A 173 -11.27 -11.74 -12.00
N GLU A 174 -12.06 -10.87 -11.40
CA GLU A 174 -11.72 -9.45 -11.15
C GLU A 174 -12.10 -9.02 -9.73
N LEU A 175 -13.17 -9.57 -9.15
CA LEU A 175 -13.66 -9.21 -7.83
C LEU A 175 -12.91 -9.95 -6.72
N PHE A 176 -12.41 -9.24 -5.71
CA PHE A 176 -11.97 -9.86 -4.46
C PHE A 176 -13.20 -10.14 -3.59
N SER A 177 -13.54 -11.40 -3.37
CA SER A 177 -14.65 -11.80 -2.49
C SER A 177 -14.12 -12.58 -1.29
N TYR A 178 -14.02 -11.88 -0.15
CA TYR A 178 -13.63 -12.45 1.13
C TYR A 178 -14.86 -12.94 1.87
N MET A 179 -14.85 -14.21 2.27
CA MET A 179 -15.82 -14.76 3.22
C MET A 179 -15.14 -14.86 4.59
N LEU A 180 -15.81 -14.34 5.61
CA LEU A 180 -15.43 -14.41 7.01
C LEU A 180 -16.31 -15.46 7.68
N THR A 181 -15.70 -16.56 8.12
CA THR A 181 -16.38 -17.62 8.87
C THR A 181 -15.70 -17.79 10.22
N ASP A 182 -16.38 -17.35 11.27
CA ASP A 182 -15.96 -17.49 12.66
C ASP A 182 -14.57 -16.90 12.95
N VAL A 183 -14.30 -15.71 12.39
CA VAL A 183 -12.99 -15.04 12.47
C VAL A 183 -12.81 -14.42 13.85
N VAL A 184 -11.81 -14.85 14.60
CA VAL A 184 -11.49 -14.29 15.93
C VAL A 184 -10.73 -12.96 15.75
N LEU A 185 -11.39 -11.85 16.10
CA LEU A 185 -10.81 -10.51 16.12
C LEU A 185 -10.17 -10.15 17.46
N TYR A 186 -10.56 -10.82 18.54
CA TYR A 186 -9.94 -10.60 19.85
C TYR A 186 -10.17 -11.82 20.72
N ASP A 187 -9.19 -12.14 21.55
CA ASP A 187 -9.20 -13.23 22.52
C ASP A 187 -8.58 -12.70 23.82
N ALA A 188 -9.34 -12.73 24.92
CA ALA A 188 -8.96 -12.06 26.16
C ALA A 188 -7.89 -12.84 26.94
N ASP A 189 -7.95 -14.17 26.92
CA ASP A 189 -6.99 -15.05 27.60
C ASP A 189 -5.97 -15.68 26.64
N GLY A 190 -6.16 -15.52 25.33
CA GLY A 190 -5.28 -16.03 24.29
C GLY A 190 -5.42 -17.55 24.07
N ASN A 191 -6.47 -18.15 24.62
CA ASN A 191 -6.79 -19.55 24.46
C ASN A 191 -7.92 -19.72 23.44
N ALA A 192 -7.56 -20.11 22.22
CA ALA A 192 -8.52 -20.29 21.12
C ALA A 192 -9.66 -21.30 21.41
N GLU A 193 -9.51 -22.16 22.43
CA GLU A 193 -10.52 -23.14 22.84
C GLU A 193 -11.65 -22.54 23.71
N THR A 194 -11.44 -21.35 24.29
CA THR A 194 -12.48 -20.63 25.04
C THR A 194 -13.16 -19.61 24.12
N SER A 195 -14.44 -19.84 23.80
CA SER A 195 -15.21 -18.96 22.90
C SER A 195 -15.96 -17.84 23.63
N SER A 196 -16.05 -17.92 24.96
CA SER A 196 -16.87 -17.03 25.80
C SER A 196 -16.18 -15.72 26.19
N ASP A 197 -15.02 -15.44 25.63
CA ASP A 197 -14.22 -14.26 25.88
C ASP A 197 -13.63 -13.67 24.57
N GLN A 198 -14.18 -14.11 23.43
CA GLN A 198 -13.72 -13.72 22.12
C GLN A 198 -14.68 -12.74 21.44
N ILE A 199 -14.12 -11.88 20.59
CA ILE A 199 -14.88 -11.10 19.61
C ILE A 199 -14.69 -11.78 18.26
N ARG A 200 -15.81 -12.11 17.61
CA ARG A 200 -15.83 -12.86 16.35
C ARG A 200 -16.51 -12.05 15.26
N ALA A 201 -16.04 -12.23 14.02
CA ALA A 201 -16.61 -11.61 12.83
C ALA A 201 -17.04 -12.67 11.83
N ASN A 202 -18.21 -12.46 11.25
CA ASN A 202 -18.78 -13.27 10.17
C ASN A 202 -19.29 -12.37 9.05
N GLY A 203 -19.38 -12.90 7.83
CA GLY A 203 -19.98 -12.21 6.70
C GLY A 203 -19.06 -12.18 5.49
N PHE A 204 -19.12 -11.12 4.69
CA PHE A 204 -18.33 -11.00 3.48
C PHE A 204 -17.87 -9.57 3.19
N ILE A 205 -16.78 -9.46 2.42
CA ILE A 205 -16.26 -8.21 1.88
C ILE A 205 -15.95 -8.44 0.40
N GLU A 206 -16.56 -7.64 -0.46
CA GLU A 206 -16.35 -7.63 -1.90
C GLU A 206 -15.70 -6.33 -2.34
N LEU A 207 -14.57 -6.40 -3.06
CA LEU A 207 -13.77 -5.25 -3.47
C LEU A 207 -13.42 -5.33 -4.96
N GLU A 208 -13.63 -4.21 -5.66
CA GLU A 208 -13.01 -3.90 -6.95
C GLU A 208 -12.02 -2.77 -6.72
N ILE A 209 -10.79 -2.94 -7.22
CA ILE A 209 -9.71 -1.96 -7.02
C ILE A 209 -9.06 -1.68 -8.37
N GLU A 210 -9.04 -0.41 -8.75
CA GLU A 210 -8.30 0.11 -9.89
C GLU A 210 -7.28 1.13 -9.42
N TYR A 211 -6.16 1.23 -10.13
CA TYR A 211 -5.19 2.26 -9.87
C TYR A 211 -4.53 2.76 -11.15
N GLU A 212 -4.12 4.02 -11.08
CA GLU A 212 -3.33 4.73 -12.07
C GLU A 212 -2.02 5.16 -11.41
N PHE A 213 -0.92 4.89 -12.10
CA PHE A 213 0.41 5.41 -11.76
C PHE A 213 1.03 5.98 -13.04
N ASP A 214 1.11 7.30 -13.10
CA ASP A 214 1.71 8.05 -14.19
C ASP A 214 2.89 8.85 -13.64
N LEU A 215 4.04 8.78 -14.29
CA LEU A 215 5.28 9.41 -13.87
C LEU A 215 6.02 9.91 -15.09
N ASP A 216 6.39 11.18 -15.07
CA ASP A 216 7.24 11.80 -16.08
C ASP A 216 8.52 12.32 -15.43
N ILE A 217 9.65 11.82 -15.90
CA ILE A 217 10.98 12.30 -15.56
C ILE A 217 11.57 12.89 -16.84
N ASP A 218 12.09 14.11 -16.75
CA ASP A 218 12.90 14.69 -17.80
C ASP A 218 14.13 15.39 -17.22
N SER A 219 15.26 15.29 -17.90
CA SER A 219 16.52 15.91 -17.48
C SER A 219 16.86 15.67 -15.99
N TYR A 220 16.70 14.42 -15.52
CA TYR A 220 16.92 13.99 -14.13
C TYR A 220 16.02 14.68 -13.10
N THR A 221 14.87 15.21 -13.52
CA THR A 221 13.93 15.92 -12.67
C THR A 221 12.55 15.27 -12.80
N LEU A 222 11.86 15.12 -11.67
CA LEU A 222 10.45 14.75 -11.69
C LEU A 222 9.64 15.93 -12.22
N GLU A 223 9.03 15.76 -13.39
CA GLU A 223 8.18 16.77 -14.01
C GLU A 223 6.73 16.61 -13.56
N SER A 224 6.23 15.37 -13.55
CA SER A 224 4.89 15.09 -13.02
C SER A 224 4.78 13.68 -12.42
N LEU A 225 3.86 13.54 -11.48
CA LEU A 225 3.47 12.25 -10.92
C LEU A 225 1.97 12.26 -10.64
N THR A 226 1.26 11.22 -11.07
CA THR A 226 -0.11 10.93 -10.67
C THR A 226 -0.18 9.53 -10.09
N PHE A 227 -0.67 9.40 -8.86
CA PHE A 227 -1.05 8.11 -8.30
C PHE A 227 -2.49 8.19 -7.80
N LEU A 228 -3.39 7.49 -8.46
CA LEU A 228 -4.82 7.44 -8.15
C LEU A 228 -5.25 6.01 -7.88
N VAL A 229 -6.16 5.85 -6.94
CA VAL A 229 -6.77 4.57 -6.58
C VAL A 229 -8.27 4.73 -6.52
N GLY A 230 -8.98 3.89 -7.26
CA GLY A 230 -10.43 3.71 -7.18
C GLY A 230 -10.77 2.42 -6.45
N ILE A 231 -11.69 2.47 -5.49
CA ILE A 231 -12.20 1.29 -4.79
C ILE A 231 -13.73 1.35 -4.79
N THR A 232 -14.34 0.25 -5.23
CA THR A 232 -15.75 -0.05 -5.01
C THR A 232 -15.84 -1.22 -4.04
N GLU A 233 -16.58 -1.05 -2.95
CA GLU A 233 -16.71 -2.02 -1.88
C GLU A 233 -18.18 -2.30 -1.57
N THR A 234 -18.51 -3.58 -1.43
CA THR A 234 -19.73 -4.06 -0.78
C THR A 234 -19.37 -5.00 0.35
N ALA A 235 -19.82 -4.71 1.57
CA ALA A 235 -19.53 -5.56 2.71
C ALA A 235 -20.80 -5.82 3.53
N GLU A 236 -20.90 -7.02 4.09
CA GLU A 236 -21.83 -7.36 5.16
C GLU A 236 -21.03 -8.02 6.27
N LEU A 237 -20.96 -7.40 7.44
CA LEU A 237 -20.22 -7.92 8.59
C LEU A 237 -21.13 -8.01 9.79
N VAL A 238 -21.08 -9.14 10.49
CA VAL A 238 -21.72 -9.38 11.78
C VAL A 238 -20.63 -9.58 12.82
N ILE A 239 -20.58 -8.68 13.80
CA ILE A 239 -19.71 -8.78 14.96
C ILE A 239 -20.48 -9.40 16.11
N GLN A 240 -19.90 -10.45 16.69
CA GLN A 240 -20.44 -11.19 17.82
C GLN A 240 -19.48 -11.16 18.98
N SER A 241 -20.04 -10.98 20.17
CA SER A 241 -19.31 -11.05 21.42
C SER A 241 -20.20 -11.71 22.48
N GLU A 242 -19.65 -12.69 23.17
CA GLU A 242 -20.30 -13.39 24.28
C GLU A 242 -19.50 -13.16 25.56
N ASN A 243 -20.11 -12.63 26.61
CA ASN A 243 -19.57 -12.42 27.95
C ASN A 243 -18.26 -11.60 28.03
N VAL A 244 -17.91 -10.85 26.99
CA VAL A 244 -16.75 -9.97 26.98
C VAL A 244 -17.08 -8.64 27.68
N THR A 245 -16.24 -8.24 28.62
CA THR A 245 -16.25 -6.90 29.21
C THR A 245 -14.92 -6.22 28.91
N LEU A 246 -14.92 -5.41 27.85
CA LEU A 246 -13.75 -4.63 27.44
C LEU A 246 -14.09 -3.14 27.59
N PRO A 247 -13.59 -2.46 28.64
CA PRO A 247 -13.83 -1.04 28.81
C PRO A 247 -13.16 -0.21 27.70
N ASN A 248 -12.09 -0.72 27.10
CA ASN A 248 -11.41 -0.17 25.92
C ASN A 248 -10.89 -1.34 25.07
N VAL A 249 -11.50 -1.57 23.91
CA VAL A 249 -10.96 -2.39 22.83
C VAL A 249 -10.42 -1.45 21.76
N ASN A 250 -9.23 -1.71 21.25
CA ASN A 250 -8.69 -1.06 20.07
C ASN A 250 -7.86 -2.10 19.34
N VAL A 251 -8.50 -2.74 18.37
CA VAL A 251 -7.92 -3.84 17.62
C VAL A 251 -8.10 -3.56 16.15
N GLU A 252 -7.04 -3.80 15.39
CA GLU A 252 -7.04 -3.79 13.94
C GLU A 252 -6.23 -4.98 13.47
N ILE A 253 -6.88 -5.91 12.77
CA ILE A 253 -6.26 -7.16 12.36
C ILE A 253 -6.28 -7.26 10.83
N PRO A 254 -5.11 -7.43 10.20
CA PRO A 254 -5.02 -7.79 8.80
C PRO A 254 -5.69 -9.14 8.56
N ILE A 255 -6.79 -9.14 7.80
CA ILE A 255 -7.52 -10.35 7.41
C ILE A 255 -6.97 -10.94 6.11
N GLY A 256 -6.36 -10.10 5.25
CA GLY A 256 -5.72 -10.50 4.01
C GLY A 256 -4.54 -9.60 3.67
N GLN A 257 -3.42 -10.21 3.28
CA GLN A 257 -2.24 -9.52 2.77
C GLN A 257 -1.82 -10.18 1.45
N HIS A 258 -1.77 -9.39 0.39
CA HIS A 258 -1.53 -9.88 -0.96
C HIS A 258 -0.41 -9.10 -1.63
N THR A 259 0.61 -9.81 -2.11
CA THR A 259 1.65 -9.25 -2.97
C THR A 259 1.39 -9.72 -4.40
N PHE A 260 1.32 -8.77 -5.34
CA PHE A 260 1.01 -9.02 -6.73
C PHE A 260 2.26 -9.27 -7.57
N ALA A 261 2.04 -9.73 -8.80
CA ALA A 261 3.12 -9.88 -9.76
C ALA A 261 3.84 -8.54 -10.04
N PRO A 262 5.18 -8.53 -10.12
CA PRO A 262 5.92 -7.35 -10.54
C PRO A 262 5.52 -6.93 -11.96
N ILE A 263 5.32 -5.63 -12.15
CA ILE A 263 4.95 -5.01 -13.42
C ILE A 263 6.19 -4.31 -13.97
N PRO A 264 6.78 -4.79 -15.08
CA PRO A 264 7.89 -4.08 -15.73
C PRO A 264 7.40 -2.75 -16.30
N VAL A 265 8.18 -1.69 -16.08
CA VAL A 265 7.83 -0.32 -16.52
C VAL A 265 8.55 0.12 -17.80
N GLY A 266 9.11 -0.83 -18.54
CA GLY A 266 9.89 -0.55 -19.76
C GLY A 266 11.32 -0.06 -19.52
N ILE A 267 11.74 0.05 -18.26
CA ILE A 267 13.12 0.38 -17.86
C ILE A 267 13.80 -0.89 -17.33
N PRO A 268 14.98 -1.29 -17.86
CA PRO A 268 15.66 -2.50 -17.43
C PRO A 268 15.86 -2.56 -15.92
N GLY A 269 15.41 -3.66 -15.30
CA GLY A 269 15.53 -3.88 -13.86
C GLY A 269 14.59 -3.07 -12.97
N ILE A 270 13.72 -2.21 -13.51
CA ILE A 270 12.71 -1.49 -12.72
C ILE A 270 11.34 -2.16 -12.84
N VAL A 271 10.75 -2.45 -11.69
CA VAL A 271 9.42 -3.05 -11.59
C VAL A 271 8.60 -2.38 -10.49
N VAL A 272 7.29 -2.27 -10.72
CA VAL A 272 6.31 -1.86 -9.71
C VAL A 272 5.61 -3.09 -9.16
N ILE A 273 5.51 -3.20 -7.83
CA ILE A 273 4.88 -4.33 -7.14
C ILE A 273 3.73 -3.79 -6.29
N PRO A 274 2.48 -4.04 -6.69
CA PRO A 274 1.34 -3.76 -5.84
C PRO A 274 1.34 -4.66 -4.59
N GLN A 275 1.00 -4.08 -3.44
CA GLN A 275 0.70 -4.76 -2.20
C GLN A 275 -0.64 -4.28 -1.65
N LEU A 276 -1.56 -5.21 -1.43
CA LEU A 276 -2.88 -4.97 -0.87
C LEU A 276 -2.97 -5.57 0.53
N ILE A 277 -3.34 -4.75 1.50
CA ILE A 277 -3.65 -5.19 2.87
C ILE A 277 -5.08 -4.77 3.18
N ILE A 278 -5.87 -5.73 3.67
CA ILE A 278 -7.22 -5.49 4.16
C ILE A 278 -7.24 -5.88 5.63
N SER A 279 -7.69 -4.95 6.46
CA SER A 279 -7.84 -5.13 7.90
C SER A 279 -9.28 -4.91 8.32
N VAL A 280 -9.68 -5.60 9.38
CA VAL A 280 -10.93 -5.32 10.10
C VAL A 280 -10.56 -4.82 11.47
N GLY A 281 -11.20 -3.73 11.89
CA GLY A 281 -10.94 -3.10 13.18
C GLY A 281 -12.18 -2.88 14.02
N VAL A 282 -11.98 -2.93 15.34
CA VAL A 282 -12.97 -2.63 16.37
C VAL A 282 -12.34 -1.71 17.41
N ASP A 283 -12.95 -0.55 17.63
CA ASP A 283 -12.55 0.42 18.66
C ASP A 283 -13.76 0.76 19.54
N GLY A 284 -13.59 0.86 20.85
CA GLY A 284 -14.65 1.32 21.77
C GLY A 284 -14.77 0.52 23.06
N SER A 285 -15.99 0.42 23.59
CA SER A 285 -16.29 -0.25 24.84
C SER A 285 -17.45 -1.26 24.69
N ILE A 286 -17.20 -2.49 25.12
CA ILE A 286 -18.13 -3.62 25.05
C ILE A 286 -18.39 -4.08 26.49
N GLN A 287 -19.63 -3.95 26.96
CA GLN A 287 -20.07 -4.45 28.29
C GLN A 287 -21.35 -5.27 28.13
N ALA A 288 -21.32 -6.21 27.18
CA ALA A 288 -22.54 -6.72 26.57
C ALA A 288 -22.31 -7.99 25.77
N ASN A 289 -23.33 -8.85 25.71
CA ASN A 289 -23.48 -9.73 24.57
C ASN A 289 -23.97 -8.89 23.39
N ILE A 290 -23.12 -8.71 22.38
CA ILE A 290 -23.41 -7.90 21.20
C ILE A 290 -23.50 -8.83 20.00
N SER A 291 -24.58 -8.69 19.24
CA SER A 291 -24.65 -9.13 17.86
C SER A 291 -25.08 -7.92 17.03
N ALA A 292 -24.14 -7.35 16.28
CA ALA A 292 -24.35 -6.15 15.48
C ALA A 292 -23.93 -6.41 14.03
N GLY A 293 -24.83 -6.13 13.09
CA GLY A 293 -24.59 -6.30 11.66
C GLY A 293 -24.49 -4.95 10.95
N VAL A 294 -23.51 -4.79 10.07
CA VAL A 294 -23.37 -3.67 9.15
C VAL A 294 -23.40 -4.16 7.71
N THR A 295 -24.14 -3.47 6.87
CA THR A 295 -23.99 -3.53 5.42
C THR A 295 -23.43 -2.20 4.93
N GLN A 296 -22.40 -2.25 4.10
CA GLN A 296 -21.71 -1.07 3.59
C GLN A 296 -21.63 -1.13 2.06
N GLN A 297 -21.87 0.01 1.42
CA GLN A 297 -21.56 0.25 0.01
C GLN A 297 -20.71 1.52 -0.09
N LEU A 298 -19.47 1.34 -0.52
CA LEU A 298 -18.47 2.39 -0.58
C LEU A 298 -17.94 2.53 -2.02
N THR A 299 -17.82 3.77 -2.48
CA THR A 299 -17.07 4.13 -3.69
C THR A 299 -16.12 5.26 -3.35
N VAL A 300 -14.82 5.00 -3.42
CA VAL A 300 -13.78 6.00 -3.18
C VAL A 300 -12.86 6.10 -4.38
N GLN A 301 -12.47 7.33 -4.70
CA GLN A 301 -11.35 7.62 -5.57
C GLN A 301 -10.45 8.60 -4.84
N GLY A 302 -9.18 8.25 -4.67
CA GLY A 302 -8.24 9.20 -4.09
C GLY A 302 -6.81 8.90 -4.44
N GLY A 303 -5.95 9.87 -4.18
CA GLY A 303 -4.57 9.81 -4.63
C GLY A 303 -3.80 11.09 -4.43
N LEU A 304 -2.62 11.13 -5.03
CA LEU A 304 -1.68 12.24 -4.96
C LEU A 304 -1.20 12.59 -6.36
N THR A 305 -0.98 13.88 -6.57
CA THR A 305 -0.46 14.44 -7.82
C THR A 305 0.67 15.41 -7.52
N TYR A 306 1.63 15.48 -8.43
CA TYR A 306 2.73 16.44 -8.47
C TYR A 306 2.80 17.04 -9.87
N ASP A 307 2.84 18.36 -9.93
CA ASP A 307 2.95 19.16 -11.15
C ASP A 307 3.61 20.52 -10.82
N ASP A 308 3.47 21.50 -11.72
CA ASP A 308 3.96 22.88 -11.55
C ASP A 308 3.47 23.59 -10.26
N LEU A 309 2.36 23.14 -9.67
CA LEU A 309 1.81 23.67 -8.42
C LEU A 309 2.37 22.95 -7.18
N GLY A 310 3.18 21.91 -7.40
CA GLY A 310 3.71 21.01 -6.40
C GLY A 310 2.70 19.94 -5.98
N TRP A 311 2.97 19.32 -4.83
CA TRP A 311 2.16 18.22 -4.33
C TRP A 311 0.74 18.67 -3.96
N HIS A 312 -0.25 18.00 -4.52
CA HIS A 312 -1.64 18.13 -4.11
C HIS A 312 -2.33 16.76 -4.09
N SER A 313 -3.45 16.67 -3.39
CA SER A 313 -4.23 15.44 -3.27
C SER A 313 -5.49 15.53 -4.11
N ILE A 314 -5.85 14.40 -4.71
CA ILE A 314 -7.16 14.20 -5.32
C ILE A 314 -7.97 13.30 -4.38
N SER A 315 -9.19 13.69 -4.06
CA SER A 315 -10.11 12.87 -3.28
C SER A 315 -11.56 13.14 -3.71
N ASN A 316 -12.20 12.13 -4.27
CA ASN A 316 -13.64 12.08 -4.52
C ASN A 316 -14.20 10.84 -3.80
N PHE A 317 -15.30 11.01 -3.07
CA PHE A 317 -15.79 9.95 -2.20
C PHE A 317 -17.32 9.96 -2.12
N SER A 318 -17.90 8.77 -2.15
CA SER A 318 -19.31 8.52 -1.90
C SER A 318 -19.45 7.25 -1.06
N ASN A 319 -20.25 7.27 0.00
CA ASN A 319 -20.46 6.11 0.85
C ASN A 319 -21.88 6.09 1.40
N SER A 320 -22.41 4.89 1.53
CA SER A 320 -23.70 4.63 2.14
C SER A 320 -23.61 3.40 3.04
N PHE A 321 -24.19 3.53 4.22
CA PHE A 321 -24.32 2.43 5.18
C PHE A 321 -25.79 2.08 5.36
N SER A 322 -26.08 0.80 5.48
CA SER A 322 -27.33 0.31 6.03
C SER A 322 -27.02 -0.66 7.17
N THR A 323 -27.79 -0.57 8.25
CA THR A 323 -27.54 -1.37 9.45
C THR A 323 -28.55 -2.49 9.54
N ILE A 324 -28.10 -3.70 9.91
CA ILE A 324 -29.00 -4.72 10.43
C ILE A 324 -29.15 -4.40 11.93
N PRO A 325 -30.36 -4.05 12.42
CA PRO A 325 -30.52 -3.56 13.79
C PRO A 325 -29.92 -4.53 14.82
N PRO A 326 -29.00 -4.07 15.68
CA PRO A 326 -28.31 -4.95 16.61
C PRO A 326 -29.29 -5.59 17.60
N GLN A 327 -29.09 -6.88 17.88
CA GLN A 327 -29.80 -7.56 18.96
C GLN A 327 -28.98 -7.40 20.23
N ILE A 328 -29.28 -6.36 21.02
CA ILE A 328 -28.57 -6.04 22.25
C ILE A 328 -29.38 -6.51 23.45
N THR A 329 -28.71 -7.17 24.40
CA THR A 329 -29.34 -7.65 25.65
C THR A 329 -28.94 -6.85 26.89
N SER A 330 -28.18 -5.76 26.76
CA SER A 330 -27.55 -5.07 27.90
C SER A 330 -27.63 -3.53 27.89
N LYS A 331 -27.13 -2.94 28.99
CA LYS A 331 -27.06 -1.52 29.33
C LYS A 331 -25.71 -0.94 28.86
N LYS A 332 -25.76 0.07 27.98
CA LYS A 332 -24.62 0.86 27.45
C LYS A 332 -23.63 0.10 26.55
N PHE A 333 -23.41 0.62 25.35
CA PHE A 333 -22.25 0.26 24.53
C PHE A 333 -21.92 1.39 23.54
N GLU A 334 -20.66 1.46 23.14
CA GLU A 334 -20.18 2.35 22.09
C GLU A 334 -19.05 1.63 21.35
N VAL A 335 -19.28 1.25 20.11
CA VAL A 335 -18.35 0.44 19.32
C VAL A 335 -18.29 0.99 17.90
N GLN A 336 -17.07 1.25 17.44
CA GLN A 336 -16.74 1.60 16.07
C GLN A 336 -16.16 0.39 15.36
N GLY A 337 -16.84 -0.08 14.31
CA GLY A 337 -16.30 -1.06 13.37
C GLY A 337 -15.71 -0.38 12.15
N ASN A 338 -14.61 -0.90 11.61
CA ASN A 338 -14.01 -0.40 10.38
C ASN A 338 -13.49 -1.53 9.49
N ILE A 339 -13.50 -1.27 8.18
CA ILE A 339 -12.75 -2.02 7.17
C ILE A 339 -11.67 -1.06 6.68
N GLU A 340 -10.41 -1.47 6.75
CA GLU A 340 -9.28 -0.66 6.29
C GLU A 340 -8.65 -1.33 5.08
N THR A 341 -8.57 -0.61 3.97
CA THR A 341 -7.95 -1.09 2.74
C THR A 341 -6.73 -0.22 2.42
N THR A 342 -5.57 -0.86 2.34
CA THR A 342 -4.29 -0.21 2.03
C THR A 342 -3.71 -0.80 0.75
N LEU A 343 -3.47 0.06 -0.25
CA LEU A 343 -2.72 -0.26 -1.45
C LEU A 343 -1.39 0.48 -1.45
N THR A 344 -0.29 -0.27 -1.56
CA THR A 344 1.06 0.29 -1.74
C THR A 344 1.62 -0.15 -3.08
N LEU A 345 2.20 0.77 -3.85
CA LEU A 345 3.00 0.42 -5.03
C LEU A 345 4.47 0.50 -4.66
N LEU A 346 5.18 -0.63 -4.63
CA LEU A 346 6.61 -0.67 -4.32
C LEU A 346 7.45 -0.73 -5.59
N ILE A 347 8.40 0.19 -5.74
CA ILE A 347 9.44 0.11 -6.77
C ILE A 347 10.53 -0.83 -6.26
N ASN A 348 10.81 -1.89 -7.01
CA ASN A 348 11.80 -2.94 -6.69
C ASN A 348 11.65 -3.50 -5.25
N GLY A 349 10.43 -3.46 -4.70
CA GLY A 349 10.12 -3.97 -3.37
C GLY A 349 10.53 -3.06 -2.18
N VAL A 350 10.97 -1.82 -2.42
CA VAL A 350 11.53 -0.96 -1.35
C VAL A 350 10.55 0.12 -0.89
N ALA A 351 10.14 1.01 -1.80
CA ALA A 351 9.35 2.20 -1.50
C ALA A 351 8.52 2.64 -2.70
N GLY A 352 7.51 3.45 -2.42
CA GLY A 352 6.65 4.10 -3.41
C GLY A 352 5.38 4.66 -2.75
N PRO A 353 4.37 5.03 -3.55
CA PRO A 353 3.19 5.67 -3.02
C PRO A 353 2.26 4.66 -2.31
N LEU A 354 1.53 5.18 -1.32
CA LEU A 354 0.58 4.43 -0.51
C LEU A 354 -0.76 5.16 -0.46
N PHE A 355 -1.82 4.42 -0.73
CA PHE A 355 -3.21 4.81 -0.56
C PHE A 355 -3.83 3.99 0.56
N ASN A 356 -4.53 4.66 1.47
CA ASN A 356 -5.22 4.04 2.58
C ASN A 356 -6.62 4.66 2.73
N VAL A 357 -7.63 3.80 2.83
CA VAL A 357 -8.99 4.19 3.14
C VAL A 357 -9.51 3.38 4.32
N LYS A 358 -10.13 4.07 5.28
CA LYS A 358 -10.70 3.48 6.49
C LYS A 358 -12.11 4.01 6.74
N PRO A 359 -13.13 3.49 6.03
CA PRO A 359 -14.52 3.68 6.42
C PRO A 359 -14.77 3.12 7.82
N TYR A 360 -15.58 3.83 8.61
CA TYR A 360 -16.06 3.29 9.87
C TYR A 360 -17.54 3.55 10.09
N LEU A 361 -18.14 2.70 10.92
CA LEU A 361 -19.48 2.85 11.45
C LEU A 361 -19.44 2.84 12.99
N LEU A 362 -20.01 3.87 13.60
CA LEU A 362 -20.18 3.95 15.04
C LEU A 362 -21.57 3.44 15.44
N PHE A 363 -21.60 2.43 16.31
CA PHE A 363 -22.80 2.02 17.02
C PHE A 363 -22.74 2.50 18.47
N SER A 364 -23.78 3.20 18.93
CA SER A 364 -23.86 3.66 20.31
C SER A 364 -25.25 3.49 20.90
N LEU A 365 -25.32 3.21 22.20
CA LEU A 365 -26.54 3.23 22.98
C LEU A 365 -26.26 3.99 24.29
N PRO A 366 -26.80 5.22 24.46
CA PRO A 366 -26.53 6.05 25.62
C PRO A 366 -27.23 5.51 26.88
N ASP A 367 -26.78 5.99 28.05
CA ASP A 367 -27.41 5.71 29.35
C ASP A 367 -28.89 6.17 29.32
N THR A 368 -29.82 5.26 29.65
CA THR A 368 -31.26 5.56 29.77
C THR A 368 -31.65 6.07 31.15
#